data_AF-A0AAV3X3I2-F1
#
_entry.id   AF-A0AAV3X3I2-F1
#
_cell.length_a   1.000
_cell.length_b   1.000
_cell.length_c   1.000
_cell.angle_alpha   90.00
_cell.angle_beta   90.00
_cell.angle_gamma   90.00
#
_symmetry.space_group_name_H-M   'P 1'
#
loop_
_entity.id
_entity.type
_entity.pdbx_description
1 polymer ?
#
loop_
_entity_poly.entity_id
_entity_poly.type
_entity_poly.pdbx_seq_one_letter_code
_entity_poly.pdbx_strand_id
1 'polypeptide(L)'
;MMISEEQLAKEFTQVVDRIYPRVGRQLHRCYVKVVEFYVKRLGRRLHYIVVYSPSYLCPALQVQRGILREVAENMGLMDVVIVNATHLLRDPMSKIKQEDSRFWLELHWIATQED
;
A
#
# COMPACT_ATOMS: atom_id res chain seq x y z
N MET A 1 11.70 -19.88 8.03
CA MET A 1 10.75 -18.96 8.68
C MET A 1 10.27 -18.01 7.60
N MET A 2 8.99 -18.09 7.21
CA MET A 2 8.42 -17.25 6.16
C MET A 2 7.96 -15.94 6.81
N ILE A 3 8.47 -14.79 6.38
CA ILE A 3 7.98 -13.48 6.83
C ILE A 3 6.55 -13.33 6.31
N SER A 4 5.61 -12.91 7.16
CA SER A 4 4.22 -12.68 6.74
C SER A 4 4.10 -11.40 5.90
N GLU A 5 3.07 -11.31 5.06
CA GLU A 5 2.76 -10.10 4.27
C GLU A 5 2.65 -8.84 5.15
N GLU A 6 2.06 -8.98 6.34
CA GLU A 6 1.92 -7.91 7.32
C GLU A 6 3.27 -7.46 7.87
N GLN A 7 4.15 -8.41 8.22
CA GLN A 7 5.49 -8.10 8.70
C GLN A 7 6.33 -7.43 7.60
N LEU A 8 6.18 -7.86 6.35
CA LEU A 8 6.87 -7.27 5.21
C LEU A 8 6.40 -5.84 4.91
N ALA A 9 5.09 -5.57 5.00
CA ALA A 9 4.54 -4.20 4.90
C ALA A 9 5.07 -3.29 6.03
N LYS A 10 5.18 -3.83 7.25
CA LYS A 10 5.74 -3.11 8.40
C LYS A 10 7.22 -2.78 8.19
N GLU A 11 8.02 -3.75 7.77
CA GLU A 11 9.44 -3.53 7.46
C GLU A 11 9.63 -2.50 6.34
N PHE A 12 8.83 -2.57 5.27
CA PHE A 12 8.85 -1.57 4.20
C PHE A 12 8.61 -0.16 4.75
N THR A 13 7.58 0.00 5.56
CA THR A 13 7.24 1.31 6.15
C THR A 13 8.36 1.82 7.06
N GLN A 14 8.98 0.95 7.87
CA GLN A 14 10.11 1.31 8.73
C GLN A 14 11.36 1.72 7.94
N VAL A 15 11.66 1.04 6.83
CA VAL A 15 12.79 1.41 5.96
C VAL A 15 12.54 2.76 5.31
N VAL A 16 11.34 3.00 4.78
CA VAL A 16 10.97 4.31 4.21
C VAL A 16 11.05 5.41 5.28
N ASP A 17 10.54 5.19 6.48
CA ASP A 17 10.57 6.19 7.56
C ASP A 17 11.99 6.55 8.00
N ARG A 18 12.89 5.56 8.03
CA ARG A 18 14.29 5.76 8.38
C ARG A 18 15.09 6.47 7.29
N ILE A 19 14.94 6.07 6.02
CA ILE A 19 15.77 6.58 4.91
C ILE A 19 15.18 7.87 4.33
N TYR A 20 13.85 7.96 4.26
CA TYR A 20 13.11 9.07 3.67
C TYR A 20 12.04 9.61 4.62
N PRO A 21 12.41 10.28 5.74
CA PRO A 21 11.47 10.62 6.81
C PRO A 21 10.28 11.48 6.39
N ARG A 22 10.42 12.29 5.33
CA ARG A 22 9.30 13.07 4.78
C ARG A 22 8.23 12.16 4.17
N VAL A 23 8.66 11.15 3.41
CA VAL A 23 7.78 10.15 2.79
C VAL A 23 7.20 9.22 3.85
N GLY A 24 8.00 8.81 4.84
CA GLY A 24 7.55 7.99 5.97
C GLY A 24 6.38 8.60 6.74
N ARG A 25 6.46 9.89 7.07
CA ARG A 25 5.33 10.62 7.69
C ARG A 25 4.06 10.61 6.85
N GLN A 26 4.18 10.63 5.52
CA GLN A 26 3.03 10.52 4.63
C GLN A 26 2.46 9.10 4.66
N LEU A 27 3.31 8.06 4.68
CA LEU A 27 2.88 6.67 4.81
C LEU A 27 2.17 6.37 6.15
N HIS A 28 2.48 7.07 7.24
CA HIS A 28 1.75 6.93 8.51
C HIS A 28 0.27 7.29 8.42
N ARG A 29 -0.13 8.06 7.40
CA ARG A 29 -1.54 8.40 7.11
C ARG A 29 -2.17 7.47 6.08
N CYS A 30 -1.47 6.41 5.67
CA CYS A 30 -1.89 5.45 4.66
C CYS A 30 -2.04 4.06 5.28
N TYR A 31 -2.77 3.20 4.58
CA TYR A 31 -2.76 1.77 4.87
C TYR A 31 -1.87 1.06 3.85
N VAL A 32 -0.83 0.37 4.33
CA VAL A 32 0.16 -0.32 3.49
C VAL A 32 -0.08 -1.83 3.58
N LYS A 33 -0.19 -2.49 2.42
CA LYS A 33 -0.45 -3.93 2.33
C LYS A 33 0.45 -4.57 1.28
N VAL A 34 0.96 -5.78 1.56
CA VAL A 34 1.58 -6.62 0.53
C VAL A 34 0.49 -7.46 -0.14
N VAL A 35 0.53 -7.55 -1.46
CA VAL A 35 -0.36 -8.40 -2.25
C VAL A 35 0.47 -9.38 -3.07
N GLU A 36 0.17 -10.67 -2.95
CA GLU A 36 0.74 -11.73 -3.77
C GLU A 36 -0.01 -11.88 -5.10
N PHE A 37 0.72 -11.97 -6.20
CA PHE A 37 0.21 -12.36 -7.51
C PHE A 37 0.98 -13.57 -8.04
N TYR A 38 0.26 -14.67 -8.30
CA TYR A 38 0.85 -15.87 -8.85
C TYR A 38 0.83 -15.88 -10.39
N VAL A 39 2.01 -15.82 -11.00
CA VAL A 39 2.15 -15.88 -12.45
C VAL A 39 2.34 -17.34 -12.88
N LYS A 40 1.23 -18.01 -13.24
CA LYS A 40 1.22 -19.43 -13.66
C LYS A 40 2.27 -19.74 -14.74
N ARG A 41 2.40 -18.89 -15.76
CA ARG A 41 3.34 -19.10 -16.88
C ARG A 41 4.81 -19.11 -16.45
N LEU A 42 5.15 -18.37 -15.40
CA LEU A 42 6.53 -18.26 -14.90
C LEU A 42 6.79 -19.19 -13.71
N GLY A 43 5.75 -19.81 -13.15
CA GLY A 43 5.86 -20.60 -11.92
C GLY A 43 6.36 -19.79 -10.72
N ARG A 44 6.09 -18.47 -10.69
CA ARG A 44 6.64 -17.53 -9.71
C ARG A 44 5.54 -16.73 -9.02
N ARG A 45 5.76 -16.46 -7.73
CA ARG A 45 4.97 -15.56 -6.90
C ARG A 45 5.62 -14.19 -6.90
N LEU A 46 4.83 -13.17 -7.19
CA LEU A 46 5.24 -11.78 -7.24
C LEU A 46 4.58 -11.05 -6.09
N HIS A 47 5.34 -10.28 -5.33
CA HIS A 47 4.80 -9.49 -4.22
C HIS A 47 4.83 -8.01 -4.59
N TYR A 48 3.71 -7.34 -4.41
CA TYR A 48 3.57 -5.90 -4.63
C TYR A 48 3.26 -5.21 -3.32
N ILE A 49 3.77 -3.99 -3.14
CA ILE A 49 3.27 -3.10 -2.09
C ILE A 49 2.11 -2.31 -2.66
N VAL A 50 1.01 -2.27 -1.94
CA VAL A 50 -0.12 -1.39 -2.21
C VAL A 50 -0.24 -0.39 -1.08
N VAL A 51 -0.15 0.89 -1.42
CA VAL A 51 -0.33 2.02 -0.51
C VAL A 51 -1.71 2.61 -0.76
N TYR A 52 -2.63 2.39 0.17
CA TYR A 52 -3.96 3.00 0.15
C TYR A 52 -3.89 4.35 0.88
N SER A 53 -4.02 5.43 0.13
CA SER A 53 -3.86 6.80 0.63
C SER A 53 -5.19 7.57 0.63
N PRO A 54 -5.37 8.54 1.55
CA PRO A 54 -6.48 9.49 1.45
C PRO A 54 -6.33 10.38 0.21
N SER A 55 -7.44 10.92 -0.27
CA SER A 55 -7.49 11.61 -1.57
C SER A 55 -6.52 12.79 -1.68
N TYR A 56 -6.42 13.63 -0.65
CA TYR A 56 -5.55 14.81 -0.64
C TYR A 56 -4.04 14.44 -0.69
N LEU A 57 -3.67 13.28 -0.15
CA LEU A 57 -2.28 12.85 -0.06
C LEU A 57 -1.83 12.07 -1.31
N CYS A 58 -2.77 11.47 -2.04
CA CYS A 58 -2.49 10.61 -3.19
C CYS A 58 -1.58 11.30 -4.25
N PRO A 59 -1.82 12.55 -4.69
CA PRO A 59 -0.95 13.21 -5.67
C PRO A 59 0.49 13.36 -5.20
N ALA A 60 0.69 13.70 -3.93
CA ALA A 60 2.03 13.88 -3.36
C ALA A 60 2.81 12.54 -3.32
N LEU A 61 2.14 11.45 -2.96
CA LEU A 61 2.72 10.11 -2.99
C LEU A 61 3.04 9.66 -4.42
N GLN A 62 2.19 9.99 -5.40
CA GLN A 62 2.45 9.65 -6.81
C GLN A 62 3.73 10.31 -7.34
N VAL A 63 3.99 11.57 -6.98
CA VAL A 63 5.24 12.27 -7.33
C VAL A 63 6.45 11.57 -6.71
N GLN A 64 6.30 11.03 -5.50
CA GLN A 64 7.35 10.33 -4.76
C GLN A 64 7.43 8.83 -5.03
N ARG A 65 6.62 8.31 -5.98
CA ARG A 65 6.52 6.86 -6.25
C ARG A 65 7.87 6.21 -6.56
N GLY A 66 8.79 6.94 -7.19
CA GLY A 66 10.14 6.43 -7.47
C GLY A 66 10.90 6.03 -6.20
N ILE A 67 10.79 6.82 -5.13
CA ILE A 67 11.43 6.53 -3.83
C ILE A 67 10.85 5.26 -3.22
N LEU A 68 9.51 5.16 -3.20
CA LEU A 68 8.82 3.99 -2.66
C LEU A 68 9.19 2.72 -3.44
N ARG A 69 9.24 2.84 -4.77
CA ARG A 69 9.60 1.74 -5.67
C ARG A 69 11.03 1.27 -5.43
N GLU A 70 11.99 2.18 -5.31
CA GLU A 70 13.39 1.84 -5.02
C GLU A 70 13.51 1.02 -3.73
N VAL A 71 12.83 1.44 -2.66
CA VAL A 71 12.81 0.70 -1.39
C VAL A 71 12.18 -0.68 -1.57
N ALA A 72 11.07 -0.78 -2.30
CA ALA A 72 10.40 -2.06 -2.56
C ALA A 72 11.29 -3.02 -3.35
N GLU A 73 11.93 -2.56 -4.43
CA GLU A 73 12.83 -3.35 -5.25
C GLU A 73 14.03 -3.86 -4.43
N ASN A 74 14.62 -3.00 -3.58
CA ASN A 74 15.70 -3.39 -2.66
C ASN A 74 15.28 -4.44 -1.61
N MET A 75 13.98 -4.54 -1.32
CA MET A 75 13.41 -5.58 -0.45
C MET A 75 12.98 -6.85 -1.20
N GLY A 76 13.21 -6.92 -2.51
CA GLY A 76 12.80 -8.05 -3.35
C GLY A 76 11.32 -8.06 -3.75
N LEU A 77 10.65 -6.91 -3.63
CA LEU A 77 9.26 -6.70 -4.08
C LEU A 77 9.26 -6.22 -5.53
N MET A 78 8.18 -6.50 -6.25
CA MET A 78 8.10 -6.20 -7.69
C MET A 78 7.84 -4.73 -8.00
N ASP A 79 6.93 -4.10 -7.29
CA ASP A 79 6.57 -2.69 -7.49
C ASP A 79 5.75 -2.13 -6.32
N VAL A 80 5.49 -0.83 -6.37
CA VAL A 80 4.58 -0.10 -5.48
C VAL A 80 3.40 0.46 -6.28
N VAL A 81 2.18 0.15 -5.83
CA VAL A 81 0.93 0.67 -6.37
C VAL A 81 0.32 1.63 -5.35
N ILE A 82 0.05 2.86 -5.76
CA ILE A 82 -0.63 3.85 -4.91
C ILE A 82 -2.10 3.90 -5.33
N VAL A 83 -2.99 3.70 -4.37
CA VAL A 83 -4.44 3.64 -4.56
C VAL A 83 -5.11 4.72 -3.72
N ASN A 84 -5.99 5.51 -4.34
CA ASN A 84 -6.83 6.46 -3.61
C ASN A 84 -7.95 5.69 -2.89
N ALA A 85 -7.82 5.54 -1.57
CA ALA A 85 -8.79 4.83 -0.73
C ALA A 85 -10.18 5.47 -0.79
N THR A 86 -10.23 6.82 -0.81
CA THR A 86 -11.49 7.57 -0.89
C THR A 86 -12.24 7.26 -2.19
N HIS A 87 -11.55 7.16 -3.31
CA HIS A 87 -12.17 6.78 -4.59
C HIS A 87 -12.61 5.32 -4.59
N LEU A 88 -11.79 4.43 -4.04
CA LEU A 88 -12.09 2.99 -3.98
C LEU A 88 -13.35 2.68 -3.16
N LEU A 89 -13.60 3.43 -2.09
CA LEU A 89 -14.81 3.31 -1.27
C LEU A 89 -16.06 3.89 -1.94
N ARG A 90 -15.88 4.89 -2.80
CA ARG A 90 -16.97 5.55 -3.53
C ARG A 90 -17.33 4.82 -4.83
N ASP A 91 -16.53 3.84 -5.24
CA ASP A 91 -16.82 3.00 -6.40
C ASP A 91 -18.06 2.12 -6.11
N PRO A 92 -19.20 2.35 -6.79
CA PRO A 92 -20.43 1.59 -6.56
C PRO A 92 -20.29 0.10 -6.94
N MET A 93 -19.30 -0.25 -7.75
CA MET A 93 -19.01 -1.63 -8.15
C MET A 93 -18.02 -2.32 -7.21
N SER A 94 -17.48 -1.60 -6.22
CA SER A 94 -16.56 -2.16 -5.23
C SER A 94 -17.25 -3.23 -4.38
N LYS A 95 -16.68 -4.44 -4.39
CA LYS A 95 -17.14 -5.57 -3.57
C LYS A 95 -16.41 -5.71 -2.24
N ILE A 96 -15.50 -4.77 -1.92
CA ILE A 96 -14.59 -4.87 -0.76
C ILE A 96 -15.36 -5.07 0.54
N LYS A 97 -16.49 -4.38 0.74
CA LYS A 97 -17.31 -4.54 1.96
C LYS A 97 -17.81 -5.97 2.17
N GLN A 98 -18.11 -6.68 1.08
CA GLN A 98 -18.65 -8.04 1.10
C GLN A 98 -17.53 -9.08 1.21
N GLU A 99 -16.41 -8.84 0.52
CA GLU A 99 -15.27 -9.76 0.46
C GLU A 99 -14.38 -9.67 1.70
N ASP A 100 -14.16 -8.47 2.23
CA ASP A 100 -13.33 -8.22 3.41
C ASP A 100 -13.83 -6.97 4.16
N SER A 101 -14.79 -7.19 5.07
CA SER A 101 -15.40 -6.13 5.86
C SER A 101 -14.42 -5.42 6.81
N ARG A 102 -13.36 -6.11 7.26
CA ARG A 102 -12.32 -5.50 8.11
C ARG A 102 -11.47 -4.55 7.28
N PHE A 103 -10.98 -5.01 6.13
CA PHE A 103 -10.22 -4.13 5.23
C PHE A 103 -11.06 -2.95 4.74
N TRP A 104 -12.35 -3.13 4.50
CA TRP A 104 -13.27 -2.03 4.21
C TRP A 104 -13.30 -0.97 5.32
N LEU A 105 -13.31 -1.37 6.60
CA LEU A 105 -13.25 -0.44 7.74
C LEU A 105 -11.91 0.30 7.82
N GLU A 106 -10.78 -0.39 7.57
CA GLU A 106 -9.45 0.23 7.49
C GLU A 106 -9.41 1.33 6.41
N LEU A 107 -9.92 1.03 5.21
CA LEU A 107 -10.01 2.02 4.14
C LEU A 107 -10.89 3.20 4.52
N HIS A 108 -12.01 2.95 5.20
CA HIS A 108 -12.90 4.01 5.68
C HIS A 108 -12.18 4.91 6.67
N TRP A 109 -11.44 4.34 7.62
CA TRP A 109 -10.62 5.09 8.57
C TRP A 109 -9.62 6.00 7.85
N ILE A 110 -8.87 5.45 6.89
CA ILE A 110 -7.93 6.23 6.07
C ILE A 110 -8.64 7.36 5.33
N ALA A 111 -9.78 7.08 4.70
CA ALA A 111 -10.52 8.06 3.92
C ALA A 111 -11.10 9.20 4.77
N THR A 112 -11.32 8.99 6.07
CA THR A 112 -11.81 10.00 7.03
C THR A 112 -10.72 10.85 7.68
N GLN A 113 -9.43 10.53 7.46
CA GLN A 113 -8.34 11.36 7.93
C GLN A 113 -8.24 12.62 7.04
N GLU A 114 -9.13 13.58 7.20
CA GLU A 114 -8.99 14.93 6.63
C GLU A 114 -7.93 15.72 7.41
N ASP A 115 -7.27 16.69 6.76
CA ASP A 115 -6.24 17.54 7.37
C ASP A 115 -6.77 18.36 8.56
#